data_AF-E1ZIT3-F1
#
_entry.id   AF-E1ZIT3-F1
#
_cell.length_a   1.000
_cell.length_b   1.000
_cell.length_c   1.000
_cell.angle_alpha   90.00
_cell.angle_beta   90.00
_cell.angle_gamma   90.00
#
_symmetry.space_group_name_H-M   'P 1'
#
loop_
_entity.id
_entity.type
_entity.pdbx_description
1 polymer ?
#
loop_
_entity_poly.entity_id
_entity_poly.type
_entity_poly.pdbx_seq_one_letter_code
_entity_poly.pdbx_strand_id
1 'polypeptide(L)'
;DDSIKVVLRIRPPTGKETAEAACLQHTGVDTLTLLTNPEPTFYTLDHVAGGSQAQAHMHKVVGRPIVDNVLAGFNSTIIAYGQTGSGKTYTMLGELPEEGAHWWRLSQISGIVGSSCRSLECSLRFQPPCAAGDVLRLLTKGAAYRHTATTKMNDTSSRSHMVMTCSLEMRIVEEGAGVVRRRSRLSLVDLAGSERQKAADTQGDRLKEAQAINKSLFTLGQVINKLTEGSAHVPYRESKLTQLLRESLGGNSRTVIIPTVAPCASCFFETQSTLKFACRAKQVR
;
A
#
# COMPACT_ATOMS: atom_id res chain seq x y z
N ASP A 1 -1.92 -7.96 -19.25
CA ASP A 1 -1.02 -8.67 -18.32
C ASP A 1 -1.55 -8.29 -16.95
N ASP A 2 -2.54 -9.07 -16.50
CA ASP A 2 -3.52 -8.63 -15.50
C ASP A 2 -3.17 -9.17 -14.10
N SER A 3 -1.98 -9.77 -13.97
CA SER A 3 -1.46 -10.25 -12.70
C SER A 3 -1.12 -9.12 -11.73
N ILE A 4 -1.20 -9.44 -10.43
CA ILE A 4 -0.77 -8.53 -9.38
C ILE A 4 0.73 -8.28 -9.52
N LYS A 5 1.11 -7.01 -9.65
CA LYS A 5 2.53 -6.60 -9.64
C LYS A 5 3.01 -6.39 -8.20
N VAL A 6 4.23 -6.83 -7.92
CA VAL A 6 4.83 -6.79 -6.60
C VAL A 6 6.16 -6.06 -6.65
N VAL A 7 6.18 -4.87 -6.04
CA VAL A 7 7.35 -4.00 -5.99
C VAL A 7 7.83 -3.87 -4.55
N LEU A 8 8.95 -4.49 -4.21
CA LEU A 8 9.50 -4.45 -2.86
C LEU A 8 10.15 -3.10 -2.58
N ARG A 9 9.91 -2.58 -1.37
CA ARG A 9 10.65 -1.45 -0.82
C ARG A 9 11.44 -1.84 0.42
N ILE A 10 12.74 -1.61 0.38
CA ILE A 10 13.65 -1.70 1.52
C ILE A 10 13.92 -0.28 2.02
N ARG A 11 13.48 0.04 3.25
CA ARG A 11 13.78 1.36 3.82
C ARG A 11 15.23 1.44 4.30
N PRO A 12 15.83 2.65 4.39
CA PRO A 12 17.12 2.81 5.05
C PRO A 12 17.10 2.30 6.51
N PRO A 13 18.24 1.82 7.05
CA PRO A 13 18.41 1.58 8.48
C PRO A 13 18.19 2.87 9.27
N THR A 14 17.57 2.76 10.44
CA THR A 14 17.43 3.87 11.39
C THR A 14 18.51 3.80 12.47
N GLY A 15 18.70 4.86 13.26
CA GLY A 15 19.88 5.04 14.13
C GLY A 15 20.30 3.80 14.94
N LYS A 16 19.38 3.12 15.62
CA LYS A 16 19.69 1.90 16.40
C LYS A 16 20.02 0.69 15.52
N GLU A 17 19.43 0.61 14.33
CA GLU A 17 19.61 -0.50 13.38
C GLU A 17 20.91 -0.37 12.57
N THR A 18 21.53 0.81 12.56
CA THR A 18 22.80 1.04 11.84
C THR A 18 23.96 0.26 12.47
N ALA A 19 23.83 -0.07 13.76
CA ALA A 19 24.77 -0.93 14.48
C ALA A 19 24.43 -2.43 14.36
N GLU A 20 23.26 -2.78 13.81
CA GLU A 20 22.87 -4.18 13.58
C GLU A 20 23.40 -4.68 12.24
N ALA A 21 23.68 -5.99 12.16
CA ALA A 21 23.97 -6.63 10.89
C ALA A 21 22.75 -6.53 9.96
N ALA A 22 22.99 -6.24 8.68
CA ALA A 22 21.93 -6.25 7.69
C ALA A 22 21.45 -7.70 7.46
N CYS A 23 20.13 -7.91 7.35
CA CYS A 23 19.54 -9.21 7.01
C CYS A 23 19.22 -9.36 5.52
N LEU A 24 19.31 -8.26 4.76
CA LEU A 24 18.96 -8.20 3.34
C LEU A 24 20.11 -7.63 2.52
N GLN A 25 20.30 -8.19 1.33
CA GLN A 25 21.19 -7.67 0.31
C GLN A 25 20.41 -7.50 -1.00
N HIS A 26 20.44 -6.29 -1.55
CA HIS A 26 19.88 -5.99 -2.87
C HIS A 26 20.90 -6.38 -3.93
N THR A 27 20.59 -7.39 -4.73
CA THR A 27 21.55 -8.02 -5.67
C THR A 27 21.30 -7.67 -7.14
N GLY A 28 20.08 -7.25 -7.50
CA GLY A 28 19.70 -6.87 -8.86
C GLY A 28 18.39 -6.11 -8.88
N VAL A 29 17.94 -5.67 -10.06
CA VAL A 29 16.76 -4.77 -10.21
C VAL A 29 15.47 -5.39 -9.64
N ASP A 30 15.33 -6.70 -9.74
CA ASP A 30 14.18 -7.49 -9.32
C ASP A 30 14.53 -8.60 -8.31
N THR A 31 15.82 -8.75 -7.97
CA THR A 31 16.33 -9.79 -7.09
C THR A 31 16.87 -9.26 -5.78
N LEU A 32 16.59 -9.99 -4.71
CA LEU A 32 17.16 -9.76 -3.40
C LEU A 32 17.58 -11.07 -2.73
N THR A 33 18.49 -10.94 -1.78
CA THR A 33 18.99 -12.06 -0.97
C THR A 33 18.69 -11.79 0.49
N LEU A 34 17.99 -12.72 1.13
CA LEU A 34 17.82 -12.77 2.57
C LEU A 34 18.97 -13.59 3.16
N LEU A 35 19.73 -12.98 4.06
CA LEU A 35 20.91 -13.58 4.68
C LEU A 35 20.47 -14.53 5.81
N THR A 36 20.06 -15.73 5.42
CA THR A 36 19.71 -16.87 6.29
C THR A 36 20.95 -17.70 6.64
N ASN A 37 20.96 -18.33 7.81
CA ASN A 37 21.99 -19.31 8.25
C ASN A 37 21.33 -20.70 8.25
N PRO A 38 21.86 -21.75 7.59
CA PRO A 38 23.21 -21.89 7.00
C PRO A 38 23.42 -21.29 5.61
N GLU A 39 22.38 -21.22 4.78
CA GLU A 39 22.51 -20.73 3.40
C GLU A 39 21.57 -19.56 3.14
N PRO A 40 21.98 -18.55 2.34
CA PRO A 40 21.15 -17.42 1.96
C PRO A 40 19.97 -17.83 1.07
N THR A 41 18.82 -17.18 1.24
CA THR A 41 17.61 -17.42 0.44
C THR A 41 17.43 -16.31 -0.60
N PHE A 42 17.19 -16.69 -1.85
CA PHE A 42 16.98 -15.74 -2.96
C PHE A 42 15.50 -15.53 -3.24
N TYR A 43 15.12 -14.28 -3.54
CA TYR A 43 13.77 -13.90 -3.92
C TYR A 43 13.80 -13.04 -5.19
N THR A 44 12.89 -13.34 -6.13
CA THR A 44 12.70 -12.59 -7.38
C THR A 44 11.28 -12.02 -7.44
N LEU A 45 11.16 -10.70 -7.49
CA LEU A 45 9.89 -9.97 -7.53
C LEU A 45 9.73 -9.26 -8.87
N ASP A 46 8.79 -8.32 -9.03
CA ASP A 46 8.72 -7.54 -10.27
C ASP A 46 9.72 -6.38 -10.25
N HIS A 47 10.02 -5.86 -9.05
CA HIS A 47 11.01 -4.81 -8.85
C HIS A 47 11.43 -4.68 -7.39
N VAL A 48 12.65 -4.24 -7.14
CA VAL A 48 13.19 -3.99 -5.79
C VAL A 48 13.74 -2.56 -5.71
N ALA A 49 13.25 -1.80 -4.74
CA ALA A 49 13.67 -0.43 -4.47
C ALA A 49 14.30 -0.34 -3.07
N GLY A 50 15.61 -0.08 -3.01
CA GLY A 50 16.34 0.13 -1.76
C GLY A 50 17.03 1.50 -1.69
N GLY A 51 17.37 1.92 -0.46
CA GLY A 51 18.20 3.11 -0.22
C GLY A 51 17.44 4.45 -0.16
N SER A 52 18.18 5.55 -0.21
CA SER A 52 17.67 6.92 -0.02
C SER A 52 16.81 7.44 -1.18
N GLN A 53 17.01 6.94 -2.39
CA GLN A 53 16.22 7.34 -3.58
C GLN A 53 14.93 6.53 -3.77
N ALA A 54 14.56 5.69 -2.82
CA ALA A 54 13.43 4.79 -2.96
C ALA A 54 12.12 5.53 -3.27
N GLN A 55 11.85 6.72 -2.72
CA GLN A 55 10.58 7.41 -2.98
C GLN A 55 10.38 7.86 -4.43
N ALA A 56 11.33 8.60 -4.99
CA ALA A 56 11.22 9.09 -6.37
C ALA A 56 11.18 7.91 -7.36
N HIS A 57 11.92 6.83 -7.06
CA HIS A 57 11.91 5.61 -7.85
C HIS A 57 10.56 4.87 -7.77
N MET A 58 10.02 4.68 -6.56
CA MET A 58 8.70 4.07 -6.35
C MET A 58 7.59 4.86 -7.05
N HIS A 59 7.68 6.19 -7.03
CA HIS A 59 6.78 7.05 -7.77
C HIS A 59 6.84 6.79 -9.29
N LYS A 60 8.04 6.70 -9.86
CA LYS A 60 8.23 6.43 -11.29
C LYS A 60 7.74 5.03 -11.68
N VAL A 61 8.01 4.02 -10.86
CA VAL A 61 7.77 2.60 -11.17
C VAL A 61 6.33 2.17 -10.89
N VAL A 62 5.74 2.64 -9.78
CA VAL A 62 4.39 2.25 -9.36
C VAL A 62 3.41 3.39 -9.59
N GLY A 63 3.77 4.58 -9.13
CA GLY A 63 2.88 5.73 -9.08
C GLY A 63 2.38 6.16 -10.45
N ARG A 64 3.30 6.54 -11.34
CA ARG A 64 2.94 7.04 -12.68
C ARG A 64 2.11 6.04 -13.51
N PRO A 65 2.50 4.75 -13.64
CA PRO A 65 1.72 3.78 -14.42
C PRO A 65 0.31 3.55 -13.90
N ILE A 66 0.12 3.55 -12.56
CA ILE A 66 -1.20 3.38 -11.95
C ILE A 66 -2.12 4.55 -12.29
N VAL A 67 -1.56 5.74 -12.43
CA VAL A 67 -2.32 6.97 -12.62
C VAL A 67 -2.71 7.11 -14.05
N ASP A 68 -1.77 6.88 -14.95
CA ASP A 68 -2.03 6.78 -16.38
C ASP A 68 -3.14 5.74 -16.64
N ASN A 69 -3.16 4.63 -15.89
CA ASN A 69 -4.21 3.62 -15.97
C ASN A 69 -5.60 4.14 -15.50
N VAL A 70 -5.65 4.87 -14.39
CA VAL A 70 -6.89 5.49 -13.89
C VAL A 70 -7.41 6.55 -14.86
N LEU A 71 -6.53 7.37 -15.43
CA LEU A 71 -6.87 8.38 -16.42
C LEU A 71 -7.33 7.77 -17.76
N ALA A 72 -6.86 6.57 -18.09
CA ALA A 72 -7.37 5.84 -19.24
C ALA A 72 -8.78 5.24 -19.01
N GLY A 73 -9.26 5.24 -17.76
CA GLY A 73 -10.60 4.74 -17.39
C GLY A 73 -10.58 3.37 -16.71
N PHE A 74 -9.43 2.88 -16.23
CA PHE A 74 -9.32 1.58 -15.57
C PHE A 74 -9.18 1.70 -14.05
N ASN A 75 -9.72 0.71 -13.33
CA ASN A 75 -9.54 0.63 -11.89
C ASN A 75 -8.09 0.26 -11.56
N SER A 76 -7.56 0.87 -10.49
CA SER A 76 -6.23 0.59 -9.98
C SER A 76 -6.20 0.60 -8.46
N THR A 77 -5.38 -0.27 -7.90
CA THR A 77 -5.20 -0.39 -6.46
C THR A 77 -3.72 -0.46 -6.10
N ILE A 78 -3.29 0.33 -5.12
CA ILE A 78 -1.97 0.22 -4.50
C ILE A 78 -2.15 -0.23 -3.05
N ILE A 79 -1.46 -1.30 -2.65
CA ILE A 79 -1.52 -1.85 -1.30
C ILE A 79 -0.12 -1.88 -0.67
N ALA A 80 0.08 -1.13 0.41
CA ALA A 80 1.30 -1.23 1.22
C ALA A 80 1.12 -2.32 2.30
N TYR A 81 2.06 -3.26 2.37
CA TYR A 81 2.06 -4.39 3.31
C TYR A 81 3.42 -4.53 3.99
N GLY A 82 3.46 -4.99 5.24
CA GLY A 82 4.69 -5.20 6.01
C GLY A 82 4.52 -4.91 7.50
N GLN A 83 5.56 -5.15 8.28
CA GLN A 83 5.51 -4.95 9.73
C GLN A 83 5.37 -3.47 10.13
N THR A 84 4.98 -3.18 11.35
CA THR A 84 5.05 -1.82 11.90
C THR A 84 6.48 -1.29 11.86
N GLY A 85 6.62 -0.02 11.48
CA GLY A 85 7.92 0.62 11.29
C GLY A 85 8.65 0.23 9.99
N SER A 86 8.11 -0.62 9.12
CA SER A 86 8.77 -0.99 7.85
C SER A 86 8.69 0.09 6.76
N GLY A 87 7.82 1.09 6.92
CA GLY A 87 7.67 2.20 5.98
C GLY A 87 6.42 2.16 5.08
N LYS A 88 5.35 1.43 5.46
CA LYS A 88 4.06 1.42 4.73
C LYS A 88 3.50 2.82 4.52
N THR A 89 3.22 3.55 5.59
CA THR A 89 2.65 4.91 5.55
C THR A 89 3.56 5.90 4.85
N TYR A 90 4.87 5.83 5.11
CA TYR A 90 5.86 6.66 4.42
C TYR A 90 5.86 6.38 2.90
N THR A 91 5.61 5.15 2.47
CA THR A 91 5.47 4.83 1.04
C THR A 91 4.24 5.46 0.42
N MET A 92 3.12 5.43 1.14
CA MET A 92 1.84 5.91 0.63
C MET A 92 1.73 7.44 0.65
N LEU A 93 2.35 8.09 1.63
CA LEU A 93 2.13 9.52 1.92
C LEU A 93 3.41 10.36 1.92
N GLY A 94 4.59 9.74 2.00
CA GLY A 94 5.87 10.44 2.16
C GLY A 94 6.04 11.06 3.54
N GLU A 95 6.96 12.02 3.63
CA GLU A 95 7.09 12.89 4.80
C GLU A 95 5.96 13.92 4.78
N LEU A 96 5.11 13.88 5.80
CA LEU A 96 4.11 14.92 6.00
C LEU A 96 4.85 16.18 6.45
N PRO A 97 4.75 17.31 5.74
CA PRO A 97 5.38 18.55 6.18
C PRO A 97 4.75 19.01 7.50
N GLU A 98 5.56 19.64 8.36
CA GLU A 98 5.06 20.29 9.58
C GLU A 98 4.08 21.42 9.24
N GLU A 99 3.07 21.62 10.10
CA GLU A 99 2.07 22.66 9.94
C GLU A 99 2.74 24.04 9.77
N GLY A 100 2.48 24.70 8.63
CA GLY A 100 2.92 26.07 8.37
C GLY A 100 4.04 26.22 7.34
N ALA A 101 4.66 25.14 6.87
CA ALA A 101 5.61 25.22 5.77
C ALA A 101 4.86 25.33 4.41
N HIS A 102 5.06 26.45 3.72
CA HIS A 102 4.52 26.81 2.40
C HIS A 102 4.22 25.62 1.45
N TRP A 103 2.95 25.23 1.43
CA TRP A 103 2.37 24.07 0.73
C TRP A 103 2.52 24.07 -0.80
N TRP A 104 2.92 25.19 -1.43
CA TRP A 104 3.08 25.28 -2.88
C TRP A 104 4.42 24.72 -3.41
N ARG A 105 5.39 24.41 -2.53
CA ARG A 105 6.65 23.75 -2.94
C ARG A 105 6.59 22.23 -2.95
N LEU A 106 5.52 21.62 -2.46
CA LEU A 106 5.30 20.19 -2.61
C LEU A 106 4.40 19.90 -3.81
N SER A 107 4.95 20.16 -5.02
CA SER A 107 4.52 19.49 -6.24
C SER A 107 4.89 17.99 -6.23
N GLN A 108 4.89 17.34 -5.07
CA GLN A 108 5.51 16.02 -4.87
C GLN A 108 4.50 14.95 -4.44
N ILE A 109 3.28 15.35 -4.05
CA ILE A 109 2.09 14.49 -4.20
C ILE A 109 1.51 14.59 -5.63
N SER A 110 2.02 15.55 -6.44
CA SER A 110 1.86 15.57 -7.90
C SER A 110 2.57 14.41 -8.61
N GLY A 111 3.25 13.52 -7.89
CA GLY A 111 3.77 12.30 -8.49
C GLY A 111 2.64 11.38 -8.96
N ILE A 112 1.72 11.03 -8.07
CA ILE A 112 0.65 10.07 -8.39
C ILE A 112 -0.63 10.82 -8.80
N VAL A 113 -0.84 12.08 -8.42
CA VAL A 113 -2.05 12.80 -8.88
C VAL A 113 -1.65 14.19 -9.32
N GLY A 114 -1.05 14.28 -10.51
CA GLY A 114 -0.65 15.53 -11.15
C GLY A 114 -1.34 15.72 -12.50
N SER A 115 -2.10 16.82 -12.59
CA SER A 115 -2.46 17.55 -13.83
C SER A 115 -3.59 17.04 -14.75
N SER A 116 -4.41 16.06 -14.39
CA SER A 116 -5.60 15.75 -15.21
C SER A 116 -6.69 15.02 -14.42
N CYS A 117 -7.37 15.69 -13.51
CA CYS A 117 -8.47 15.04 -12.78
C CYS A 117 -9.58 16.04 -12.49
N ARG A 118 -10.64 16.00 -13.30
CA ARG A 118 -11.90 16.67 -13.01
C ARG A 118 -12.84 15.67 -12.35
N SER A 119 -13.30 16.05 -11.16
CA SER A 119 -14.37 15.43 -10.37
C SER A 119 -14.06 14.08 -9.73
N LEU A 120 -14.26 14.00 -8.41
CA LEU A 120 -13.97 12.80 -7.65
C LEU A 120 -14.50 12.76 -6.20
N GLU A 121 -15.52 11.94 -5.97
CA GLU A 121 -16.21 11.66 -4.68
C GLU A 121 -15.67 10.42 -3.93
N CYS A 122 -15.20 10.63 -2.69
CA CYS A 122 -15.53 9.76 -1.53
C CYS A 122 -16.94 10.16 -1.06
N SER A 123 -17.66 9.44 -0.19
CA SER A 123 -19.09 9.69 0.15
C SER A 123 -19.49 11.07 0.76
N LEU A 124 -18.73 12.13 0.56
CA LEU A 124 -19.14 13.53 0.54
C LEU A 124 -19.44 13.90 -0.91
N ARG A 125 -20.66 14.30 -1.27
CA ARG A 125 -20.91 14.73 -2.66
C ARG A 125 -20.01 15.91 -3.05
N PHE A 126 -19.22 15.80 -4.11
CA PHE A 126 -18.39 16.86 -4.67
C PHE A 126 -19.24 17.62 -5.70
N GLN A 127 -19.46 18.91 -5.45
CA GLN A 127 -19.81 19.84 -6.51
C GLN A 127 -18.50 20.41 -7.12
N PRO A 128 -18.35 20.43 -8.45
CA PRO A 128 -17.15 20.98 -9.11
C PRO A 128 -16.96 22.48 -8.84
N PRO A 129 -15.71 23.03 -8.89
CA PRO A 129 -14.42 22.40 -9.24
C PRO A 129 -13.47 22.16 -8.04
N CYS A 130 -12.65 21.09 -8.08
CA CYS A 130 -11.58 20.85 -7.09
C CYS A 130 -10.19 20.80 -7.76
N ALA A 131 -9.20 21.45 -7.16
CA ALA A 131 -7.82 21.49 -7.65
C ALA A 131 -7.02 20.28 -7.12
N ALA A 132 -5.83 20.00 -7.70
CA ALA A 132 -4.93 18.96 -7.16
C ALA A 132 -4.61 19.17 -5.67
N GLY A 133 -4.62 20.43 -5.21
CA GLY A 133 -4.49 20.80 -3.80
C GLY A 133 -5.62 20.26 -2.90
N ASP A 134 -6.83 20.06 -3.41
CA ASP A 134 -7.95 19.52 -2.62
C ASP A 134 -7.80 18.02 -2.35
N VAL A 135 -7.32 17.26 -3.34
CA VAL A 135 -7.01 15.83 -3.19
C VAL A 135 -5.86 15.64 -2.20
N LEU A 136 -4.81 16.45 -2.34
CA LEU A 136 -3.69 16.50 -1.40
C LEU A 136 -4.17 16.82 0.02
N ARG A 137 -5.00 17.85 0.20
CA ARG A 137 -5.55 18.22 1.51
C ARG A 137 -6.34 17.07 2.15
N LEU A 138 -7.10 16.30 1.37
CA LEU A 138 -7.85 15.15 1.87
C LEU A 138 -6.95 13.97 2.23
N LEU A 139 -5.89 13.72 1.44
CA LEU A 139 -4.84 12.75 1.77
C LEU A 139 -4.16 13.12 3.10
N THR A 140 -3.77 14.39 3.26
CA THR A 140 -3.18 14.92 4.49
C THR A 140 -4.18 14.85 5.65
N LYS A 141 -5.46 15.14 5.42
CA LYS A 141 -6.50 15.01 6.43
C LYS A 141 -6.70 13.55 6.87
N GLY A 142 -6.70 12.60 5.94
CA GLY A 142 -6.75 11.16 6.24
C GLY A 142 -5.52 10.69 7.00
N ALA A 143 -4.35 11.15 6.60
CA ALA A 143 -3.09 10.93 7.30
C ALA A 143 -3.12 11.52 8.72
N ALA A 144 -3.64 12.74 8.88
CA ALA A 144 -3.81 13.42 10.15
C ALA A 144 -4.85 12.72 11.02
N TYR A 145 -5.93 12.16 10.47
CA TYR A 145 -6.85 11.31 11.25
C TYR A 145 -6.17 10.04 11.75
N ARG A 146 -5.29 9.43 10.95
CA ARG A 146 -4.47 8.29 11.39
C ARG A 146 -3.47 8.69 12.47
N HIS A 147 -2.89 9.90 12.37
CA HIS A 147 -1.92 10.44 13.33
C HIS A 147 -2.58 10.93 14.64
N THR A 148 -3.68 11.67 14.59
CA THR A 148 -4.38 12.21 15.78
C THR A 148 -5.00 11.11 16.65
N ALA A 149 -5.28 9.92 16.09
CA ALA A 149 -5.65 8.74 16.88
C ALA A 149 -4.50 8.21 17.80
N THR A 150 -3.27 8.74 17.69
CA THR A 150 -2.08 8.30 18.44
C THR A 150 -1.76 9.14 19.68
N THR A 151 -2.34 10.33 19.86
CA THR A 151 -1.97 11.26 20.96
C THR A 151 -2.54 10.88 22.33
N LYS A 152 -3.24 9.73 22.45
CA LYS A 152 -3.58 9.11 23.73
C LYS A 152 -2.92 7.73 23.83
N MET A 153 -1.63 7.73 24.18
CA MET A 153 -0.94 6.63 24.88
C MET A 153 -1.22 5.21 24.32
N ASN A 154 -1.10 5.01 22.99
CA ASN A 154 -0.87 3.72 22.30
C ASN A 154 -0.62 3.97 20.81
N ASP A 155 0.26 3.19 20.17
CA ASP A 155 0.53 3.21 18.73
C ASP A 155 -0.64 2.59 17.93
N THR A 156 -1.79 3.29 17.90
CA THR A 156 -3.02 2.87 17.21
C THR A 156 -2.86 2.86 15.68
N SER A 157 -1.87 3.57 15.15
CA SER A 157 -1.59 3.66 13.71
C SER A 157 -1.09 2.34 13.11
N SER A 158 -0.42 1.52 13.92
CA SER A 158 0.01 0.16 13.60
C SER A 158 -1.15 -0.86 13.55
N ARG A 159 -2.29 -0.51 14.14
CA ARG A 159 -3.43 -1.38 14.44
C ARG A 159 -4.67 -1.06 13.62
N SER A 160 -4.55 -0.28 12.55
CA SER A 160 -5.69 0.04 11.68
C SER A 160 -5.29 0.00 10.22
N HIS A 161 -6.22 -0.46 9.38
CA HIS A 161 -6.09 -0.38 7.93
C HIS A 161 -6.67 0.95 7.46
N MET A 162 -5.92 1.67 6.63
CA MET A 162 -6.42 2.84 5.93
C MET A 162 -6.73 2.46 4.49
N VAL A 163 -7.97 2.69 4.05
CA VAL A 163 -8.39 2.54 2.66
C VAL A 163 -8.91 3.88 2.19
N MET A 164 -8.20 4.52 1.27
CA MET A 164 -8.66 5.72 0.59
C MET A 164 -9.04 5.37 -0.84
N THR A 165 -10.21 5.83 -1.26
CA THR A 165 -10.72 5.52 -2.59
C THR A 165 -11.15 6.78 -3.32
N CYS A 166 -10.64 6.92 -4.52
CA CYS A 166 -10.92 7.97 -5.49
C CYS A 166 -11.72 7.32 -6.64
N SER A 167 -13.01 7.64 -6.83
CA SER A 167 -13.77 7.36 -8.08
C SER A 167 -13.78 8.51 -9.13
N LEU A 168 -12.96 8.43 -10.19
CA LEU A 168 -12.90 9.40 -11.30
C LEU A 168 -14.02 9.17 -12.32
N GLU A 169 -14.74 10.23 -12.69
CA GLU A 169 -15.66 10.24 -13.84
C GLU A 169 -15.20 11.25 -14.89
N MET A 170 -14.90 10.77 -16.09
CA MET A 170 -14.43 11.57 -17.21
C MET A 170 -15.47 11.60 -18.32
N ARG A 171 -15.60 12.76 -18.96
CA ARG A 171 -16.35 12.94 -20.20
C ARG A 171 -15.33 13.15 -21.32
N ILE A 172 -15.22 12.18 -22.21
CA ILE A 172 -14.31 12.20 -23.34
C ILE A 172 -15.14 12.49 -24.59
N VAL A 173 -14.71 13.47 -25.37
CA VAL A 173 -15.30 13.76 -26.67
C VAL A 173 -14.53 12.92 -27.68
N GLU A 174 -15.15 11.87 -28.21
CA GLU A 174 -14.56 11.05 -29.26
C GLU A 174 -15.04 11.56 -30.62
N GLU A 175 -14.10 11.77 -31.55
CA GLU A 175 -14.43 12.19 -32.92
C GLU A 175 -15.38 11.16 -33.57
N GLY A 176 -16.59 11.60 -33.89
CA GLY A 176 -17.62 10.77 -34.54
C GLY A 176 -18.53 9.95 -33.61
N ALA A 177 -18.22 9.81 -32.31
CA ALA A 177 -19.00 9.00 -31.36
C ALA A 177 -19.71 9.81 -30.26
N GLY A 178 -19.52 11.13 -30.22
CA GLY A 178 -20.13 12.01 -29.22
C GLY A 178 -19.39 12.00 -27.88
N VAL A 179 -20.10 12.31 -26.80
CA VAL A 179 -19.51 12.39 -25.45
C VAL A 179 -19.61 11.04 -24.74
N VAL A 180 -18.50 10.33 -24.64
CA VAL A 180 -18.39 9.07 -23.90
C VAL A 180 -18.05 9.35 -22.45
N ARG A 181 -18.78 8.74 -21.51
CA ARG A 181 -18.46 8.80 -20.08
C ARG A 181 -17.62 7.59 -19.69
N ARG A 182 -16.47 7.82 -19.07
CA ARG A 182 -15.63 6.77 -18.49
C ARG A 182 -15.57 6.95 -16.98
N ARG A 183 -15.63 5.85 -16.23
CA ARG A 183 -15.49 5.86 -14.78
C ARG A 183 -14.37 4.91 -14.37
N SER A 184 -13.49 5.37 -13.50
CA SER A 184 -12.39 4.60 -12.95
C SER A 184 -12.25 4.83 -11.46
N ARG A 185 -11.52 3.93 -10.78
CA ARG A 185 -11.31 3.99 -9.35
C ARG A 185 -9.84 3.81 -9.01
N LEU A 186 -9.28 4.73 -8.21
CA LEU A 186 -7.98 4.60 -7.57
C LEU A 186 -8.19 4.25 -6.09
N SER A 187 -7.67 3.11 -5.65
CA SER A 187 -7.68 2.72 -4.24
C SER A 187 -6.26 2.71 -3.68
N LEU A 188 -6.01 3.50 -2.64
CA LEU A 188 -4.77 3.54 -1.89
C LEU A 188 -4.98 2.89 -0.53
N VAL A 189 -4.28 1.79 -0.28
CA VAL A 189 -4.49 0.92 0.88
C VAL A 189 -3.19 0.85 1.68
N ASP A 190 -3.23 1.33 2.92
CA ASP A 190 -2.13 1.26 3.88
C ASP A 190 -2.55 0.37 5.05
N LEU A 191 -2.08 -0.89 5.01
CA LEU A 191 -2.51 -1.92 5.94
C LEU A 191 -1.91 -1.72 7.34
N ALA A 192 -2.50 -2.40 8.32
CA ALA A 192 -1.94 -2.56 9.65
C ALA A 192 -0.61 -3.35 9.60
N GLY A 193 0.13 -3.35 10.71
CA GLY A 193 1.33 -4.17 10.88
C GLY A 193 1.04 -5.66 10.65
N SER A 194 1.87 -6.32 9.84
CA SER A 194 1.77 -7.76 9.55
C SER A 194 2.33 -8.65 10.65
N GLU A 195 3.04 -8.06 11.63
CA GLU A 195 3.61 -8.79 12.75
C GLU A 195 2.52 -9.39 13.65
N ARG A 196 2.85 -10.54 14.24
CA ARG A 196 1.93 -11.18 15.19
C ARG A 196 1.98 -10.42 16.51
N GLN A 197 0.89 -9.72 16.84
CA GLN A 197 0.74 -9.17 18.17
C GLN A 197 0.64 -10.32 19.19
N LYS A 198 1.63 -10.41 20.10
CA LYS A 198 1.53 -11.32 21.25
C LYS A 198 0.34 -10.86 22.07
N ALA A 199 -0.61 -11.77 22.35
CA ALA A 199 -1.78 -11.51 23.19
C ALA A 199 -1.43 -11.36 24.68
N ALA A 200 -0.26 -10.80 24.98
CA ALA A 200 0.22 -10.64 26.34
C ALA A 200 -0.45 -9.41 26.96
N ASP A 201 -1.37 -9.71 27.88
CA ASP A 201 -1.82 -8.85 29.00
C ASP A 201 -2.85 -7.75 28.73
N THR A 202 -3.47 -7.68 27.56
CA THR A 202 -4.60 -6.76 27.33
C THR A 202 -5.93 -7.46 27.54
N GLN A 203 -6.66 -7.13 28.61
CA GLN A 203 -8.06 -7.53 28.80
C GLN A 203 -9.03 -6.55 28.11
N GLY A 204 -10.23 -7.03 27.75
CA GLY A 204 -11.34 -6.21 27.24
C GLY A 204 -11.33 -5.93 25.74
N ASP A 205 -11.91 -4.80 25.32
CA ASP A 205 -12.15 -4.47 23.90
C ASP A 205 -10.88 -4.32 23.05
N ARG A 206 -9.74 -4.00 23.69
CA ARG A 206 -8.42 -3.96 23.02
C ARG A 206 -7.97 -5.34 22.53
N LEU A 207 -8.35 -6.42 23.23
CA LEU A 207 -8.06 -7.78 22.77
C LEU A 207 -8.90 -8.15 21.55
N LYS A 208 -10.19 -7.77 21.55
CA LYS A 208 -11.08 -7.98 20.40
C LYS A 208 -10.61 -7.21 19.17
N GLU A 209 -10.13 -5.99 19.36
CA GLU A 209 -9.54 -5.17 18.29
C GLU A 209 -8.27 -5.82 17.73
N ALA A 210 -7.32 -6.21 18.59
CA ALA A 210 -6.10 -6.92 18.18
C ALA A 210 -6.40 -8.21 17.41
N GLN A 211 -7.39 -8.99 17.88
CA GLN A 211 -7.86 -10.20 17.20
C GLN A 211 -8.48 -9.88 15.83
N ALA A 212 -9.27 -8.80 15.70
CA ALA A 212 -9.87 -8.40 14.43
C ALA A 212 -8.83 -7.97 13.38
N ILE A 213 -7.78 -7.27 13.81
CA ILE A 213 -6.67 -6.86 12.93
C ILE A 213 -5.93 -8.09 12.41
N ASN A 214 -5.50 -8.96 13.32
CA ASN A 214 -4.82 -10.20 12.96
C ASN A 214 -5.70 -11.10 12.08
N LYS A 215 -7.01 -11.17 12.37
CA LYS A 215 -7.98 -11.88 11.53
C LYS A 215 -8.00 -11.33 10.11
N SER A 216 -8.10 -10.01 9.93
CA SER A 216 -8.16 -9.41 8.59
C SER A 216 -6.91 -9.65 7.74
N LEU A 217 -5.72 -9.58 8.33
CA LEU A 217 -4.46 -9.87 7.63
C LEU A 217 -4.25 -11.37 7.38
N PHE A 218 -4.71 -12.22 8.30
CA PHE A 218 -4.72 -13.66 8.12
C PHE A 218 -5.65 -14.07 6.96
N THR A 219 -6.89 -13.57 6.95
CA THR A 219 -7.83 -13.79 5.86
C THR A 219 -7.29 -13.27 4.53
N LEU A 220 -6.60 -12.12 4.51
CA LEU A 220 -5.91 -11.62 3.31
C LEU A 220 -4.88 -12.64 2.80
N GLY A 221 -4.07 -13.22 3.69
CA GLY A 221 -3.14 -14.29 3.34
C GLY A 221 -3.83 -15.54 2.78
N GLN A 222 -4.98 -15.93 3.34
CA GLN A 222 -5.78 -17.05 2.82
C GLN A 222 -6.37 -16.76 1.45
N VAL A 223 -6.87 -15.53 1.23
CA VAL A 223 -7.39 -15.08 -0.08
C VAL A 223 -6.31 -15.18 -1.14
N ILE A 224 -5.10 -14.66 -0.88
CA ILE A 224 -3.96 -14.78 -1.81
C ILE A 224 -3.64 -16.25 -2.10
N ASN A 225 -3.54 -17.10 -1.07
CA ASN A 225 -3.29 -18.53 -1.27
C ASN A 225 -4.36 -19.20 -2.16
N LYS A 226 -5.64 -18.94 -1.86
CA LYS A 226 -6.75 -19.54 -2.61
C LYS A 226 -6.80 -19.06 -4.05
N LEU A 227 -6.44 -17.80 -4.30
CA LEU A 227 -6.30 -17.26 -5.64
C LEU A 227 -5.13 -17.91 -6.41
N THR A 228 -3.98 -18.11 -5.76
CA THR A 228 -2.85 -18.80 -6.39
C THR A 228 -3.13 -20.26 -6.69
N GLU A 229 -3.93 -20.93 -5.87
CA GLU A 229 -4.38 -22.31 -6.08
C GLU A 229 -5.44 -22.44 -7.19
N GLY A 230 -5.98 -21.33 -7.71
CA GLY A 230 -7.10 -21.36 -8.65
C GLY A 230 -8.39 -21.91 -8.03
N SER A 231 -8.56 -21.76 -6.71
CA SER A 231 -9.74 -22.27 -6.01
C SER A 231 -11.01 -21.56 -6.45
N ALA A 232 -12.08 -22.32 -6.73
CA ALA A 232 -13.38 -21.75 -7.10
C ALA A 232 -14.01 -20.90 -5.98
N HIS A 233 -13.74 -21.25 -4.71
CA HIS A 233 -14.21 -20.50 -3.54
C HIS A 233 -13.04 -19.76 -2.87
N VAL A 234 -13.12 -18.43 -2.88
CA VAL A 234 -12.15 -17.53 -2.22
C VAL A 234 -12.85 -16.82 -1.04
N PRO A 235 -12.30 -16.86 0.18
CA PRO A 235 -12.98 -16.44 1.41
C PRO A 235 -13.02 -14.92 1.62
N TYR A 236 -13.39 -14.14 0.61
CA TYR A 236 -13.46 -12.68 0.71
C TYR A 236 -14.35 -12.18 1.85
N ARG A 237 -15.40 -12.96 2.19
CA ARG A 237 -16.43 -12.56 3.16
C ARG A 237 -15.97 -12.64 4.62
N GLU A 238 -14.87 -13.32 4.92
CA GLU A 238 -14.45 -13.57 6.30
C GLU A 238 -13.89 -12.34 7.03
N SER A 239 -13.51 -11.29 6.28
CA SER A 239 -13.11 -10.00 6.84
C SER A 239 -13.65 -8.83 6.02
N LYS A 240 -13.98 -7.71 6.66
CA LYS A 240 -14.40 -6.48 5.95
C LYS A 240 -13.34 -5.97 4.98
N LEU A 241 -12.06 -6.12 5.34
CA LEU A 241 -10.93 -5.74 4.50
C LEU A 241 -10.95 -6.51 3.17
N THR A 242 -11.04 -7.84 3.24
CA THR A 242 -11.06 -8.68 2.03
C THR A 242 -12.33 -8.52 1.22
N GLN A 243 -13.45 -8.13 1.85
CA GLN A 243 -14.65 -7.73 1.11
C GLN A 243 -14.43 -6.44 0.30
N LEU A 244 -13.79 -5.43 0.91
CA LEU A 244 -13.47 -4.17 0.25
C LEU A 244 -12.44 -4.34 -0.88
N LEU A 245 -11.47 -5.23 -0.67
CA LEU A 245 -10.38 -5.50 -1.64
C LEU A 245 -10.72 -6.57 -2.67
N ARG A 246 -11.95 -7.11 -2.67
CA ARG A 246 -12.35 -8.19 -3.59
C ARG A 246 -12.12 -7.84 -5.06
N GLU A 247 -12.43 -6.62 -5.46
CA GLU A 247 -12.19 -6.18 -6.85
C GLU A 247 -10.69 -5.96 -7.14
N SER A 248 -9.89 -5.74 -6.10
CA SER A 248 -8.45 -5.52 -6.22
C SER A 248 -7.65 -6.82 -6.28
N LEU A 249 -8.14 -7.90 -5.68
CA LEU A 249 -7.42 -9.17 -5.60
C LEU A 249 -8.14 -10.18 -6.50
N GLY A 250 -7.62 -10.44 -7.70
CA GLY A 250 -8.24 -11.36 -8.68
C GLY A 250 -9.57 -10.84 -9.27
N GLY A 251 -9.76 -9.52 -9.31
CA GLY A 251 -10.92 -8.85 -9.89
C GLY A 251 -10.55 -7.84 -10.97
N ASN A 252 -11.47 -6.96 -11.33
CA ASN A 252 -11.24 -5.94 -12.35
C ASN A 252 -10.53 -4.70 -11.77
N SER A 253 -9.24 -4.84 -11.47
CA SER A 253 -8.37 -3.74 -11.06
C SER A 253 -6.91 -4.07 -11.37
N ARG A 254 -6.15 -3.08 -11.84
CA ARG A 254 -4.68 -3.20 -11.87
C ARG A 254 -4.13 -2.99 -10.48
N THR A 255 -3.69 -4.07 -9.87
CA THR A 255 -3.24 -4.04 -8.48
C THR A 255 -1.72 -4.15 -8.37
N VAL A 256 -1.15 -3.22 -7.61
CA VAL A 256 0.25 -3.25 -7.20
C VAL A 256 0.30 -3.43 -5.68
N ILE A 257 1.02 -4.46 -5.23
CA ILE A 257 1.36 -4.63 -3.82
C ILE A 257 2.78 -4.14 -3.62
N ILE A 258 2.98 -3.31 -2.59
CA ILE A 258 4.27 -2.80 -2.15
C ILE A 258 4.58 -3.42 -0.79
N PRO A 259 5.29 -4.56 -0.75
CA PRO A 259 5.85 -5.06 0.50
C PRO A 259 6.93 -4.07 0.95
N THR A 260 6.90 -3.72 2.23
CA THR A 260 7.85 -2.80 2.87
C THR A 260 8.59 -3.56 3.95
N VAL A 261 9.91 -3.50 3.93
CA VAL A 261 10.78 -4.25 4.84
C VAL A 261 11.88 -3.38 5.41
N ALA A 262 12.34 -3.75 6.60
CA ALA A 262 13.48 -3.14 7.26
C ALA A 262 14.71 -4.04 7.12
N PRO A 263 15.91 -3.48 6.89
CA PRO A 263 17.11 -4.28 6.64
C PRO A 263 17.77 -4.84 7.91
N CYS A 264 17.20 -4.65 9.10
CA CYS A 264 17.74 -5.05 10.41
C CYS A 264 17.68 -6.56 10.68
N ALA A 265 18.70 -7.11 11.35
CA ALA A 265 18.69 -8.48 11.86
C ALA A 265 17.53 -8.76 12.82
N SER A 266 17.19 -7.82 13.70
CA SER A 266 16.03 -7.94 14.61
C SER A 266 14.68 -8.12 13.87
N CYS A 267 14.61 -7.66 12.62
CA CYS A 267 13.43 -7.67 11.76
C CYS A 267 13.37 -8.88 10.83
N PHE A 268 14.31 -9.83 10.97
CA PHE A 268 14.52 -10.94 10.04
C PHE A 268 13.28 -11.81 9.83
N PHE A 269 12.61 -12.26 10.89
CA PHE A 269 11.45 -13.17 10.78
C PHE A 269 10.24 -12.52 10.10
N GLU A 270 10.01 -11.24 10.39
CA GLU A 270 8.93 -10.46 9.78
C GLU A 270 9.23 -10.13 8.32
N THR A 271 10.50 -9.83 8.02
CA THR A 271 10.99 -9.66 6.65
C THR A 271 10.81 -10.94 5.84
N GLN A 272 11.22 -12.09 6.37
CA GLN A 272 11.03 -13.39 5.71
C GLN A 272 9.54 -13.67 5.44
N SER A 273 8.67 -13.41 6.42
CA SER A 273 7.23 -13.60 6.29
C SER A 273 6.62 -12.68 5.22
N THR A 274 7.06 -11.42 5.17
CA THR A 274 6.67 -10.44 4.16
C THR A 274 7.09 -10.85 2.76
N LEU A 275 8.33 -11.35 2.59
CA LEU A 275 8.82 -11.85 1.30
C LEU A 275 8.08 -13.10 0.83
N LYS A 276 7.79 -14.04 1.73
CA LYS A 276 6.95 -15.22 1.42
C LYS A 276 5.54 -14.83 0.99
N PHE A 277 4.96 -13.79 1.59
CA PHE A 277 3.67 -13.24 1.14
C PHE A 277 3.79 -12.61 -0.25
N ALA A 278 4.80 -11.77 -0.47
CA ALA A 278 5.06 -11.09 -1.72
C ALA A 278 5.19 -12.06 -2.91
N CYS A 279 5.96 -13.14 -2.76
CA CYS A 279 6.12 -14.15 -3.81
C CYS A 279 4.82 -14.87 -4.17
N ARG A 280 3.97 -15.16 -3.17
CA ARG A 280 2.65 -15.75 -3.42
C ARG A 280 1.74 -14.75 -4.13
N ALA A 281 1.71 -13.50 -3.68
CA ALA A 281 0.87 -12.48 -4.29
C ALA A 281 1.23 -12.22 -5.77
N LYS A 282 2.51 -12.28 -6.14
CA LYS A 282 2.97 -12.16 -7.54
C LYS A 282 2.39 -13.24 -8.48
N GLN A 283 1.99 -14.38 -7.93
CA GLN A 283 1.43 -15.49 -8.72
C GLN A 283 -0.09 -15.35 -8.96
N VAL A 284 -0.74 -14.39 -8.31
CA VAL A 284 -2.18 -14.12 -8.49
C VAL A 284 -2.43 -13.49 -9.85
N ARG A 285 -3.40 -14.05 -10.56
CA ARG A 285 -3.88 -13.59 -11.87
C ARG A 285 -5.26 -12.96 -11.77
#